data_AF-A0A1H1MLN7-F1
#
_entry.id   AF-A0A1H1MLN7-F1
#
_cell.length_a   1.000
_cell.length_b   1.000
_cell.length_c   1.000
_cell.angle_alpha   90.00
_cell.angle_beta   90.00
_cell.angle_gamma   90.00
#
_symmetry.space_group_name_H-M   'P 1'
#
loop_
_entity.id
_entity.type
_entity.pdbx_description
1 polymer ?
#
loop_
_entity_poly.entity_id
_entity_poly.type
_entity_poly.pdbx_seq_one_letter_code
_entity_poly.pdbx_strand_id
1 'polypeptide(L)' 'MADIRIEKKRRIWPWILLIIILGILAFLYIYGSLGTEETDDMEEVEMEEVTLVKPPIELNDSEVKIS' A
#
# COMPACT_ATOMS: atom_id res chain seq x y z
N MET A 1 -35.83 2.91 50.51
CA MET A 1 -34.47 3.28 50.05
C MET A 1 -33.99 2.11 49.23
N ALA A 2 -34.08 2.20 47.90
CA ALA A 2 -33.75 1.08 47.02
C ALA A 2 -32.33 1.29 46.50
N ASP A 3 -31.40 0.47 46.97
CA ASP A 3 -30.07 0.36 46.39
C ASP A 3 -30.19 -0.18 44.96
N ILE A 4 -30.07 0.72 43.98
CA ILE A 4 -29.98 0.35 42.58
C ILE A 4 -28.61 -0.26 42.32
N ARG A 5 -28.60 -1.60 42.23
CA ARG A 5 -27.43 -2.38 41.86
C ARG A 5 -27.18 -2.14 40.37
N ILE A 6 -26.32 -1.18 40.04
CA ILE A 6 -25.86 -0.96 38.67
C ILE A 6 -24.93 -2.12 38.28
N GLU A 7 -25.52 -3.07 37.59
CA GLU A 7 -24.82 -4.17 36.95
C GLU A 7 -24.01 -3.58 35.78
N LYS A 8 -22.69 -3.61 35.90
CA LYS A 8 -21.80 -3.11 34.85
C LYS A 8 -21.96 -4.01 33.63
N LYS A 9 -22.72 -3.54 32.62
CA LYS A 9 -22.90 -4.24 31.36
C LYS A 9 -21.53 -4.60 30.80
N ARG A 10 -21.31 -5.89 30.52
CA ARG A 10 -20.06 -6.38 29.95
C ARG A 10 -19.72 -5.52 28.73
N ARG A 11 -18.45 -5.13 28.61
CA ARG A 11 -17.91 -4.28 27.54
C ARG A 11 -17.88 -5.08 26.23
N ILE A 12 -19.06 -5.44 25.71
CA ILE A 12 -19.26 -6.19 24.46
C ILE A 12 -19.13 -5.24 23.25
N TRP A 13 -19.24 -3.93 23.52
CA TRP A 13 -19.13 -2.86 22.54
C TRP A 13 -17.89 -2.91 21.61
N PRO A 14 -16.65 -3.11 22.11
CA PRO A 14 -15.46 -3.24 21.25
C PRO A 14 -15.45 -4.52 20.39
N TRP A 15 -16.09 -5.60 20.85
CA TRP A 15 -16.14 -6.86 20.10
C TRP A 15 -17.01 -6.75 18.85
N ILE A 16 -18.09 -5.96 18.92
CA ILE A 16 -18.98 -5.72 17.78
C ILE A 16 -18.24 -4.96 16.67
N LEU A 17 -17.47 -3.93 17.02
CA LEU A 17 -16.64 -3.20 16.05
C LEU A 17 -15.61 -4.11 15.37
N LEU A 18 -14.98 -5.02 16.13
CA LEU A 18 -14.01 -5.97 15.60
C LEU A 18 -14.66 -6.89 14.55
N ILE A 19 -15.84 -7.44 14.86
CA ILE A 19 -16.58 -8.32 13.94
C ILE A 19 -17.00 -7.56 12.67
N ILE A 20 -17.41 -6.30 12.80
CA ILE A 20 -17.79 -5.47 11.64
C ILE A 20 -16.60 -5.27 10.71
N ILE A 21 -15.43 -4.91 11.26
CA ILE A 21 -14.20 -4.73 10.46
C ILE A 21 -13.82 -6.04 9.76
N LEU A 22 -13.85 -7.17 10.50
CA LEU A 22 -13.56 -8.49 9.93
C LEU A 22 -14.56 -8.88 8.84
N GLY A 23 -15.84 -8.57 9.04
CA GLY A 23 -16.90 -8.84 8.09
C GLY A 23 -16.75 -8.02 6.81
N ILE A 24 -16.39 -6.75 6.92
CA ILE A 24 -16.11 -5.88 5.75
C ILE A 24 -14.87 -6.39 5.00
N LEU A 25 -13.80 -6.75 5.70
CA LEU A 25 -12.59 -7.31 5.07
C LEU A 25 -12.89 -8.62 4.34
N ALA A 26 -13.60 -9.54 4.99
CA ALA A 26 -13.96 -10.83 4.39
C ALA A 26 -14.94 -10.65 3.21
N PHE A 27 -15.91 -9.75 3.34
CA PHE A 27 -16.85 -9.41 2.27
C PHE A 27 -16.10 -8.80 1.08
N LEU A 28 -15.24 -7.81 1.32
CA LEU A 28 -14.45 -7.16 0.27
C LEU A 28 -13.44 -8.12 -0.35
N TYR A 29 -12.83 -9.02 0.43
CA TYR A 29 -11.94 -10.04 -0.10
C TYR A 29 -12.69 -11.02 -0.99
N ILE A 30 -13.83 -11.56 -0.55
CA ILE A 30 -14.58 -12.54 -1.35
C ILE A 30 -15.16 -11.88 -2.60
N TYR A 31 -15.87 -10.76 -2.46
CA TYR A 31 -16.54 -10.10 -3.59
C TYR A 31 -15.60 -9.25 -4.45
N GLY A 32 -14.56 -8.66 -3.87
CA GLY A 32 -13.52 -7.95 -4.60
C GLY A 32 -12.57 -8.90 -5.32
N SER A 33 -12.14 -9.99 -4.67
CA SER A 33 -11.25 -10.98 -5.32
C SER A 33 -11.93 -11.79 -6.41
N LEU A 34 -13.26 -11.92 -6.38
CA LEU A 34 -14.05 -12.54 -7.45
C LEU A 34 -14.03 -11.75 -8.76
N GLY A 35 -13.49 -10.52 -8.77
CA GLY A 35 -13.31 -9.71 -9.98
C GLY A 35 -11.85 -9.28 -10.23
N THR A 36 -10.88 -9.90 -9.54
CA THR A 36 -9.45 -9.57 -9.66
C THR A 36 -8.62 -10.82 -9.91
N GLU A 37 -9.00 -11.62 -10.89
CA GLU A 37 -8.12 -12.64 -11.49
C GLU A 37 -6.93 -12.03 -12.28
N GLU A 38 -6.69 -10.73 -12.09
CA GLU A 38 -5.71 -9.90 -12.81
C GLU A 38 -5.19 -8.74 -11.95
N THR A 39 -4.87 -8.99 -10.68
CA THR A 39 -4.12 -7.99 -9.90
C THR A 39 -2.98 -8.66 -9.14
N ASP A 40 -2.06 -9.23 -9.92
CA ASP A 40 -0.68 -9.56 -9.51
C ASP A 40 0.26 -8.35 -9.73
N ASP A 41 -0.29 -7.13 -9.73
CA ASP A 41 0.49 -5.89 -9.77
C ASP A 41 0.51 -5.27 -8.37
N MET A 42 1.02 -6.04 -7.39
CA MET A 42 1.77 -5.40 -6.32
C MET A 42 3.01 -4.81 -7.00
N GLU A 43 2.91 -3.58 -7.50
CA GLU A 43 4.06 -2.77 -7.88
C GLU A 43 4.97 -2.68 -6.66
N GLU A 44 5.93 -3.61 -6.60
CA GLU A 44 7.15 -3.47 -5.82
C GLU A 44 7.77 -2.16 -6.29
N VAL A 45 7.65 -1.12 -5.45
CA VAL A 45 8.32 0.16 -5.70
C VAL A 45 9.82 -0.10 -5.56
N GLU A 46 10.43 -0.61 -6.63
CA GLU A 46 11.86 -0.64 -6.81
C GLU A 46 12.33 0.82 -6.83
N MET A 47 12.91 1.27 -5.72
CA MET A 47 13.57 2.57 -5.64
C MET A 47 14.79 2.51 -6.57
N GLU A 48 14.60 2.92 -7.82
CA GLU A 48 15.68 3.05 -8.79
C GLU A 48 16.66 4.13 -8.30
N GLU A 49 17.78 3.70 -7.73
CA GLU A 49 18.89 4.58 -7.34
C GLU A 49 19.48 5.19 -8.61
N VAL A 50 19.01 6.38 -8.99
CA VAL A 50 19.54 7.14 -10.13
C VAL A 50 20.93 7.70 -9.76
N THR A 51 21.96 6.87 -9.83
CA THR A 51 23.33 7.38 -9.88
C THR A 51 23.53 8.05 -11.24
N LEU A 52 23.57 9.39 -11.26
CA LEU A 52 23.98 10.15 -12.44
C LEU A 52 25.41 9.77 -12.83
N VAL A 53 25.56 8.80 -13.73
CA VAL A 53 26.82 8.57 -14.43
C VAL A 53 26.99 9.72 -15.41
N LYS A 54 27.77 10.72 -15.01
CA LYS A 54 28.26 11.77 -15.90
C LYS A 54 29.04 11.10 -17.04
N PRO A 55 28.58 11.16 -18.31
CA PRO A 55 29.37 10.61 -19.39
C PRO A 55 30.67 11.42 -19.52
N PRO A 56 31.81 10.78 -19.80
CA PRO A 56 33.03 11.51 -20.13
C PRO A 56 32.77 12.34 -21.38
N ILE A 57 33.04 13.63 -21.30
CA ILE A 57 32.96 14.56 -22.43
C ILE A 57 34.07 14.14 -23.41
N GLU A 58 33.71 13.44 -24.49
CA GLU A 58 34.59 13.27 -25.64
C GLU A 58 34.74 14.63 -26.34
N LEU A 59 35.85 15.29 -26.11
CA LEU A 59 36.29 16.43 -26.90
C LEU A 59 36.72 15.89 -28.28
N ASN A 60 35.84 15.99 -29.27
CA ASN A 60 36.16 15.65 -30.66
C ASN A 60 37.14 16.69 -31.25
N ASP A 61 38.43 16.38 -31.14
CA ASP A 61 39.56 17.19 -31.63
C ASP A 61 39.86 16.93 -33.12
N SER A 62 38.83 16.78 -33.97
CA SER A 62 39.05 16.34 -35.36
C SER A 62 38.12 16.91 -36.43
N GLU A 63 37.86 18.22 -36.42
CA GLU A 63 37.44 18.94 -37.65
C GLU A 63 38.41 20.08 -38.03
N VAL A 64 39.73 19.83 -37.90
CA VAL A 64 40.73 20.50 -38.74
C VAL A 64 41.02 19.60 -39.94
N LYS A 65 40.28 19.81 -41.03
CA LYS A 65 40.64 19.39 -42.40
C LYS A 65 39.85 20.29 -43.35
N ILE A 66 40.37 21.46 -43.74
CA ILE A 66 41.24 21.64 -44.91
C ILE A 66 40.89 20.65 -46.03
N SER A 67 39.93 21.01 -46.88
CA SER A 67 40.16 21.21 -48.33
C SER A 67 38.95 21.84 -48.99
#